data_AF-A0A6V8R606-F1
#
_entry.id   AF-A0A6V8R606-F1
#
_cell.length_a   1.000
_cell.length_b   1.000
_cell.length_c   1.000
_cell.angle_alpha   90.00
_cell.angle_beta   90.00
_cell.angle_gamma   90.00
#
_symmetry.space_group_name_H-M   'P 1'
#
loop_
_entity.id
_entity.type
_entity.pdbx_description
1 polymer ?
#
loop_
_entity_poly.entity_id
_entity_poly.type
_entity_poly.pdbx_seq_one_letter_code
_entity_poly.pdbx_strand_id
1 'polypeptide(L)'
;MSNKLATELSEYHRCLQYLLLQLSGWPDNCDGTFSQYCDTSREYTNITAILAKAAPSTLAFMQTYWKDYQGNDESFWEHEFGKHATCISTLDPECYTNYQPTQEVPDFFTRAVSLFQTLPSYDWLAAAGIVPSKTATYTLAAIQAALTAHHGHNVIINCNSNGELDELWYQYNVRGSVQTGTFTPVDPVGSASTCPKTGIKYLPKSGTGTATTTSKTASATSTSTKSTGAASTTPPGVLSGKGYLYVDTSSTTSDGFLISSGAWYRAGGTPATYTANPNSDGTTFSLSSSKGKCAILSDSSLSCGTSVSTASSFAYDGTHLTFQGSAQFYASAVPTGQTQGTIFTSAQAVSLAIAWNSQ
;
A
#
# COMPACT_ATOMS: atom_id res chain seq x y z
N MET A 1 -19.75 -9.41 31.75
CA MET A 1 -18.86 -8.28 31.41
C MET A 1 -18.10 -8.49 30.08
N SER A 2 -18.58 -9.37 29.18
CA SER A 2 -17.84 -9.80 27.97
C SER A 2 -18.21 -9.10 26.66
N ASN A 3 -19.08 -8.07 26.67
CA ASN A 3 -19.56 -7.43 25.43
C ASN A 3 -19.00 -6.01 25.20
N LYS A 4 -18.03 -5.54 25.98
CA LYS A 4 -17.37 -4.24 25.78
C LYS A 4 -16.00 -4.32 25.09
N LEU A 5 -15.39 -5.51 25.02
CA LEU A 5 -14.07 -5.70 24.40
C LEU A 5 -14.11 -5.90 22.88
N ALA A 6 -15.28 -6.22 22.31
CA ALA A 6 -15.43 -6.43 20.86
C ALA A 6 -15.65 -5.13 20.06
N THR A 7 -16.02 -4.02 20.73
CA THR A 7 -16.40 -2.77 20.06
C THR A 7 -15.23 -1.78 19.97
N GLU A 8 -14.19 -1.92 20.79
CA GLU A 8 -13.01 -1.03 20.76
C GLU A 8 -11.88 -1.53 19.85
N LEU A 9 -11.97 -2.75 19.30
CA LEU A 9 -11.00 -3.28 18.34
C LEU A 9 -11.28 -2.84 16.89
N SER A 10 -12.41 -2.18 16.62
CA SER A 10 -12.82 -1.76 15.26
C SER A 10 -12.14 -0.48 14.76
N GLU A 11 -11.48 0.31 15.61
CA GLU A 11 -11.11 1.70 15.28
C GLU A 11 -9.62 1.96 15.07
N TYR A 12 -8.79 0.91 15.03
CA TYR A 12 -7.34 1.07 14.88
C TYR A 12 -6.77 0.14 13.78
N HIS A 13 -6.98 0.43 12.47
CA HIS A 13 -6.52 -0.46 11.37
C HIS A 13 -5.25 -0.22 10.49
N ARG A 14 -4.72 0.95 10.12
CA ARG A 14 -3.46 1.04 9.30
C ARG A 14 -2.15 0.37 9.81
N CYS A 15 -1.80 0.39 11.10
CA CYS A 15 -0.68 -0.40 11.64
C CYS A 15 -0.95 -1.91 11.67
N LEU A 16 -2.22 -2.35 11.62
CA LEU A 16 -2.58 -3.76 11.46
C LEU A 16 -2.59 -4.16 9.97
N GLN A 17 -2.84 -3.19 9.08
CA GLN A 17 -2.93 -3.38 7.62
C GLN A 17 -1.58 -3.79 7.00
N TYR A 18 -0.46 -3.35 7.58
CA TYR A 18 0.89 -3.79 7.23
C TYR A 18 1.46 -4.87 8.16
N LEU A 19 0.86 -5.09 9.33
CA LEU A 19 1.23 -6.19 10.22
C LEU A 19 0.80 -7.55 9.64
N LEU A 20 -0.25 -7.57 8.80
CA LEU A 20 -0.66 -8.74 8.03
C LEU A 20 0.19 -9.01 6.78
N LEU A 21 0.95 -8.03 6.29
CA LEU A 21 1.82 -8.20 5.11
C LEU A 21 3.00 -9.18 5.33
N GLN A 22 3.30 -9.57 6.57
CA GLN A 22 4.29 -10.63 6.88
C GLN A 22 3.75 -11.76 7.78
N LEU A 23 2.44 -11.96 7.82
CA LEU A 23 1.89 -13.23 8.31
C LEU A 23 1.33 -14.10 7.20
N SER A 24 1.32 -13.60 5.96
CA SER A 24 1.59 -14.46 4.82
C SER A 24 2.92 -15.13 5.10
N GLY A 25 2.92 -16.45 5.32
CA GLY A 25 4.12 -17.20 5.64
C GLY A 25 5.09 -17.15 4.47
N TRP A 26 5.91 -16.10 4.37
CA TRP A 26 6.96 -15.98 3.39
C TRP A 26 7.94 -17.11 3.68
N PRO A 27 8.09 -18.08 2.77
CA PRO A 27 9.04 -19.16 2.97
C PRO A 27 10.42 -18.62 2.61
N ASP A 28 10.98 -17.83 3.51
CA ASP A 28 12.37 -17.41 3.43
C ASP A 28 13.26 -18.65 3.62
N ASN A 29 14.32 -18.70 2.84
CA ASN A 29 15.41 -19.64 3.04
C ASN A 29 16.10 -19.35 4.39
N CYS A 30 16.80 -20.34 4.96
CA CYS A 30 17.47 -20.16 6.24
C CYS A 30 18.57 -19.08 6.26
N ASP A 31 18.99 -18.60 5.08
CA ASP A 31 19.93 -17.49 4.91
C ASP A 31 19.27 -16.11 4.74
N GLY A 32 17.93 -16.04 4.75
CA GLY A 32 17.15 -14.82 4.57
C GLY A 32 16.93 -14.40 3.10
N THR A 33 17.33 -15.21 2.13
CA THR A 33 16.86 -15.08 0.74
C THR A 33 15.46 -15.70 0.58
N PHE A 34 14.75 -15.44 -0.52
CA PHE A 34 13.39 -15.95 -0.70
C PHE A 34 13.07 -16.28 -2.16
N SER A 35 12.15 -17.23 -2.34
CA SER A 35 11.57 -17.61 -3.63
C SER A 35 10.18 -17.00 -3.80
N GLN A 36 9.74 -16.85 -5.05
CA GLN A 36 8.44 -16.25 -5.39
C GLN A 36 7.83 -16.95 -6.59
N TYR A 37 6.50 -17.06 -6.63
CA TYR A 37 5.76 -17.65 -7.74
C TYR A 37 6.25 -19.06 -8.09
N CYS A 38 6.34 -19.93 -7.08
CA CYS A 38 7.00 -21.23 -7.22
C CYS A 38 6.16 -22.27 -7.97
N ASP A 39 4.84 -22.04 -8.09
CA ASP A 39 3.93 -22.94 -8.83
C ASP A 39 2.76 -22.16 -9.45
N THR A 40 2.91 -21.82 -10.72
CA THR A 40 1.90 -21.07 -11.48
C THR A 40 0.61 -21.87 -11.71
N SER A 41 0.63 -23.21 -11.57
CA SER A 41 -0.56 -24.03 -11.72
C SER A 41 -1.53 -23.92 -10.54
N ARG A 42 -1.05 -23.38 -9.41
CA ARG A 42 -1.81 -23.10 -8.19
C ARG A 42 -2.04 -21.61 -7.96
N GLU A 43 -1.83 -20.77 -8.98
CA GLU A 43 -2.22 -19.37 -8.91
C GLU A 43 -3.72 -19.23 -9.20
N TYR A 44 -4.47 -18.83 -8.19
CA TYR A 44 -5.93 -18.70 -8.25
C TYR A 44 -6.33 -17.24 -8.40
N THR A 45 -7.45 -17.01 -9.09
CA THR A 45 -8.06 -15.68 -9.32
C THR A 45 -9.46 -15.56 -8.70
N ASN A 46 -9.72 -16.37 -7.68
CA ASN A 46 -11.02 -16.49 -7.03
C ASN A 46 -10.89 -16.93 -5.55
N ILE A 47 -9.87 -16.42 -4.85
CA ILE A 47 -9.59 -16.67 -3.44
C ILE A 47 -10.82 -16.40 -2.56
N THR A 48 -11.54 -15.29 -2.78
CA THR A 48 -12.78 -14.99 -2.04
C THR A 48 -13.80 -16.12 -2.17
N ALA A 49 -13.99 -16.67 -3.36
CA ALA A 49 -14.97 -17.73 -3.59
C ALA A 49 -14.56 -19.05 -2.93
N ILE A 50 -13.26 -19.38 -2.98
CA ILE A 50 -12.69 -20.56 -2.31
C ILE A 50 -12.89 -20.46 -0.79
N LEU A 51 -12.52 -19.31 -0.21
CA LEU A 51 -12.66 -19.07 1.23
C LEU A 51 -14.13 -18.98 1.67
N ALA A 52 -15.01 -18.38 0.88
CA ALA A 52 -16.44 -18.32 1.20
C ALA A 52 -17.05 -19.72 1.36
N LYS A 53 -16.58 -20.70 0.58
CA LYS A 53 -17.03 -22.09 0.64
C LYS A 53 -16.38 -22.87 1.79
N ALA A 54 -15.08 -22.71 1.99
CA ALA A 54 -14.29 -23.58 2.85
C ALA A 54 -13.96 -22.98 4.24
N ALA A 55 -13.83 -21.66 4.34
CA ALA A 55 -13.42 -20.95 5.55
C ALA A 55 -14.10 -19.56 5.69
N PRO A 56 -15.44 -19.50 5.79
CA PRO A 56 -16.18 -18.23 5.79
C PRO A 56 -15.84 -17.31 6.97
N SER A 57 -15.45 -17.86 8.13
CA SER A 57 -14.98 -17.07 9.28
C SER A 57 -13.63 -16.41 9.02
N THR A 58 -12.72 -17.12 8.34
CA THR A 58 -11.42 -16.59 7.92
C THR A 58 -11.61 -15.46 6.92
N LEU A 59 -12.48 -15.65 5.92
CA LEU A 59 -12.83 -14.60 4.97
C LEU A 59 -13.39 -13.35 5.66
N ALA A 60 -14.34 -13.50 6.60
CA ALA A 60 -14.91 -12.37 7.32
C ALA A 60 -13.86 -11.59 8.14
N PHE A 61 -12.90 -12.31 8.74
CA PHE A 61 -11.77 -11.69 9.41
C PHE A 61 -10.88 -10.93 8.42
N MET A 62 -10.51 -11.55 7.31
CA MET A 62 -9.68 -10.93 6.27
C MET A 62 -10.33 -9.67 5.68
N GLN A 63 -11.64 -9.69 5.44
CA GLN A 63 -12.41 -8.53 4.96
C GLN A 63 -12.38 -7.32 5.91
N THR A 64 -11.97 -7.52 7.17
CA THR A 64 -11.82 -6.47 8.17
C THR A 64 -10.35 -6.09 8.38
N TYR A 65 -9.48 -7.09 8.52
CA TYR A 65 -8.11 -6.90 9.01
C TYR A 65 -7.05 -7.04 7.91
N TRP A 66 -7.28 -7.87 6.88
CA TRP A 66 -6.33 -8.17 5.81
C TRP A 66 -6.73 -7.44 4.53
N LYS A 67 -6.61 -6.11 4.58
CA LYS A 67 -7.12 -5.20 3.54
C LYS A 67 -6.03 -4.79 2.57
N ASP A 68 -6.39 -4.72 1.30
CA ASP A 68 -5.62 -3.92 0.36
C ASP A 68 -5.81 -2.43 0.71
N TYR A 69 -4.71 -1.69 0.75
CA TYR A 69 -4.76 -0.25 1.00
C TYR A 69 -5.33 0.53 -0.19
N GLN A 70 -5.37 -0.08 -1.39
CA GLN A 70 -5.98 0.49 -2.60
C GLN A 70 -7.44 0.06 -2.79
N GLY A 71 -7.96 -0.85 -1.96
CA GLY A 71 -9.36 -1.26 -1.92
C GLY A 71 -9.73 -2.48 -2.75
N ASN A 72 -8.77 -3.19 -3.36
CA ASN A 72 -9.01 -4.46 -4.06
C ASN A 72 -8.41 -5.65 -3.30
N ASP A 73 -9.11 -6.05 -2.24
CA ASP A 73 -8.68 -7.15 -1.37
C ASP A 73 -8.49 -8.48 -2.11
N GLU A 74 -9.34 -8.78 -3.10
CA GLU A 74 -9.25 -10.05 -3.84
C GLU A 74 -7.93 -10.14 -4.57
N SER A 75 -7.59 -9.15 -5.38
CA SER A 75 -6.30 -9.12 -6.11
C SER A 75 -5.09 -9.17 -5.17
N PHE A 76 -5.25 -8.61 -3.97
CA PHE A 76 -4.21 -8.66 -2.96
C PHE A 76 -4.07 -10.06 -2.37
N TRP A 77 -5.17 -10.75 -2.04
CA TRP A 77 -5.11 -12.14 -1.57
C TRP A 77 -4.63 -13.10 -2.65
N GLU A 78 -4.99 -12.88 -3.91
CA GLU A 78 -4.41 -13.60 -5.07
C GLU A 78 -2.90 -13.43 -5.13
N HIS A 79 -2.40 -12.19 -4.96
CA HIS A 79 -0.97 -11.90 -4.90
C HIS A 79 -0.30 -12.65 -3.74
N GLU A 80 -0.83 -12.52 -2.53
CA GLU A 80 -0.26 -13.16 -1.34
C GLU A 80 -0.19 -14.69 -1.49
N PHE A 81 -1.25 -15.31 -2.02
CA PHE A 81 -1.26 -16.75 -2.25
C PHE A 81 -0.31 -17.15 -3.39
N GLY A 82 -0.48 -16.56 -4.58
CA GLY A 82 0.26 -16.94 -5.77
C GLY A 82 1.77 -16.71 -5.65
N LYS A 83 2.18 -15.60 -5.04
CA LYS A 83 3.58 -15.25 -4.88
C LYS A 83 4.26 -15.98 -3.73
N HIS A 84 3.59 -16.11 -2.59
CA HIS A 84 4.21 -16.59 -1.35
C HIS A 84 3.77 -18.01 -0.97
N ALA A 85 2.46 -18.28 -0.94
CA ALA A 85 1.94 -19.58 -0.49
C ALA A 85 2.34 -20.74 -1.42
N THR A 86 2.44 -20.49 -2.73
CA THR A 86 2.91 -21.50 -3.71
C THR A 86 4.35 -21.96 -3.46
N CYS A 87 5.14 -21.21 -2.70
CA CYS A 87 6.51 -21.56 -2.33
C CYS A 87 6.61 -22.35 -1.01
N ILE A 88 5.49 -22.57 -0.31
CA ILE A 88 5.46 -23.35 0.92
C ILE A 88 5.25 -24.82 0.56
N SER A 89 6.32 -25.60 0.53
CA SER A 89 6.27 -27.02 0.12
C SER A 89 5.29 -27.88 0.92
N THR A 90 5.10 -27.59 2.21
CA THR A 90 4.14 -28.34 3.04
C THR A 90 2.67 -28.08 2.69
N LEU A 91 2.38 -27.09 1.83
CA LEU A 91 1.07 -26.82 1.25
C LEU A 91 0.87 -27.48 -0.12
N ASP A 92 1.84 -28.23 -0.64
CA ASP A 92 1.70 -28.89 -1.93
C ASP A 92 0.59 -29.97 -1.87
N PRO A 93 -0.22 -30.15 -2.93
CA PRO A 93 -1.33 -31.12 -2.95
C PRO A 93 -0.92 -32.54 -2.55
N GLU A 94 0.31 -32.95 -2.89
CA GLU A 94 0.86 -34.28 -2.54
C GLU A 94 1.02 -34.49 -1.02
N CYS A 95 1.07 -33.42 -0.23
CA CYS A 95 1.14 -33.48 1.23
C CYS A 95 -0.23 -33.77 1.87
N TYR A 96 -1.32 -33.78 1.11
CA TYR A 96 -2.68 -34.01 1.61
C TYR A 96 -3.14 -35.45 1.37
N THR A 97 -3.66 -36.08 2.41
CA THR A 97 -4.40 -37.34 2.26
C THR A 97 -5.79 -37.05 1.69
N ASN A 98 -6.13 -37.66 0.55
CA ASN A 98 -7.41 -37.44 -0.16
C ASN A 98 -7.65 -35.96 -0.54
N TYR A 99 -6.61 -35.32 -1.07
CA TYR A 99 -6.63 -33.93 -1.51
C TYR A 99 -7.93 -33.56 -2.24
N GLN A 100 -8.54 -32.46 -1.82
CA GLN A 100 -9.61 -31.80 -2.58
C GLN A 100 -9.03 -30.59 -3.30
N PRO A 101 -9.46 -30.29 -4.54
CA PRO A 101 -8.99 -29.11 -5.26
C PRO A 101 -9.08 -27.85 -4.41
N THR A 102 -8.01 -27.07 -4.37
CA THR A 102 -7.83 -25.81 -3.62
C THR A 102 -7.81 -25.93 -2.10
N GLN A 103 -7.71 -27.13 -1.53
CA GLN A 103 -7.73 -27.35 -0.07
C GLN A 103 -6.63 -26.57 0.68
N GLU A 104 -5.50 -26.32 0.04
CA GLU A 104 -4.37 -25.59 0.60
C GLU A 104 -4.60 -24.07 0.74
N VAL A 105 -5.55 -23.50 -0.01
CA VAL A 105 -5.90 -22.08 0.04
C VAL A 105 -6.50 -21.70 1.40
N PRO A 106 -7.61 -22.31 1.86
CA PRO A 106 -8.15 -22.00 3.18
C PRO A 106 -7.18 -22.35 4.31
N ASP A 107 -6.33 -23.36 4.14
CA ASP A 107 -5.33 -23.73 5.16
C ASP A 107 -4.25 -22.65 5.33
N PHE A 108 -3.74 -22.08 4.22
CA PHE A 108 -2.80 -20.96 4.25
C PHE A 108 -3.38 -19.75 4.96
N PHE A 109 -4.55 -19.26 4.50
CA PHE A 109 -5.16 -18.05 5.04
C PHE A 109 -5.61 -18.22 6.49
N THR A 110 -6.19 -19.38 6.83
CA THR A 110 -6.62 -19.65 8.21
C THR A 110 -5.41 -19.70 9.14
N ARG A 111 -4.28 -20.26 8.69
CA ARG A 111 -3.06 -20.28 9.49
C ARG A 111 -2.49 -18.89 9.70
N ALA A 112 -2.36 -18.10 8.64
CA ALA A 112 -1.89 -16.72 8.69
C ALA A 112 -2.73 -15.87 9.65
N VAL A 113 -4.07 -15.95 9.53
CA VAL A 113 -5.02 -15.26 10.44
C VAL A 113 -4.84 -15.72 11.89
N SER A 114 -4.69 -17.03 12.14
CA SER A 114 -4.51 -17.55 13.49
C SER A 114 -3.23 -17.04 14.14
N LEU A 115 -2.13 -16.98 13.37
CA LEU A 115 -0.86 -16.46 13.86
C LEU A 115 -0.93 -14.94 14.12
N PHE A 116 -1.58 -14.18 13.23
CA PHE A 116 -1.82 -12.74 13.41
C PHE A 116 -2.52 -12.40 14.71
N GLN A 117 -3.54 -13.17 15.07
CA GLN A 117 -4.31 -12.93 16.29
C GLN A 117 -3.46 -13.10 17.57
N THR A 118 -2.31 -13.78 17.48
CA THR A 118 -1.36 -13.91 18.61
C THR A 118 -0.39 -12.73 18.72
N LEU A 119 -0.38 -11.81 17.75
CA LEU A 119 0.58 -10.71 17.63
C LEU A 119 -0.11 -9.34 17.69
N PRO A 120 -0.75 -8.96 18.81
CA PRO A 120 -1.42 -7.66 18.95
C PRO A 120 -0.38 -6.53 19.12
N SER A 121 0.35 -6.23 18.04
CA SER A 121 1.50 -5.32 18.07
C SER A 121 1.14 -3.90 18.51
N TYR A 122 -0.08 -3.45 18.17
CA TYR A 122 -0.59 -2.17 18.67
C TYR A 122 -0.65 -2.15 20.20
N ASP A 123 -1.20 -3.20 20.82
CA ASP A 123 -1.36 -3.28 22.28
C ASP A 123 0.01 -3.31 22.98
N TRP A 124 0.97 -4.05 22.41
CA TRP A 124 2.34 -4.11 22.91
C TRP A 124 3.04 -2.75 22.85
N LEU A 125 2.93 -2.05 21.72
CA LEU A 125 3.49 -0.70 21.56
C LEU A 125 2.80 0.30 22.49
N ALA A 126 1.47 0.26 22.57
CA ALA A 126 0.68 1.15 23.42
C ALA A 126 0.99 0.96 24.91
N ALA A 127 1.19 -0.29 25.37
CA ALA A 127 1.60 -0.60 26.74
C ALA A 127 2.98 0.01 27.08
N ALA A 128 3.85 0.18 26.08
CA ALA A 128 5.14 0.86 26.21
C ALA A 128 5.05 2.39 26.01
N GLY A 129 3.84 2.96 25.88
CA GLY A 129 3.63 4.38 25.62
C GLY A 129 3.91 4.80 24.17
N ILE A 130 4.09 3.85 23.25
CA ILE A 130 4.30 4.08 21.81
C ILE A 130 2.94 4.01 21.11
N VAL A 131 2.26 5.15 21.04
CA VAL A 131 0.93 5.27 20.41
C VAL A 131 0.97 6.16 19.17
N PRO A 132 0.02 6.02 18.24
CA PRO A 132 -0.05 6.89 17.08
C PRO A 132 -0.16 8.38 17.49
N SER A 133 0.70 9.23 16.92
CA SER A 133 0.76 10.66 17.21
C SER A 133 1.19 11.47 16.00
N LYS A 134 0.64 12.68 15.85
CA LYS A 134 1.05 13.63 14.79
C LYS A 134 2.32 14.41 15.15
N THR A 135 2.74 14.37 16.42
CA THR A 135 3.83 15.21 16.95
C THR A 135 4.92 14.40 17.62
N ALA A 136 4.56 13.30 18.29
CA ALA A 136 5.54 12.44 18.93
C ALA A 136 6.31 11.64 17.87
N THR A 137 7.57 11.40 18.17
CA THR A 137 8.42 10.48 17.41
C THR A 137 9.11 9.53 18.37
N TYR A 138 9.52 8.38 17.84
CA TYR A 138 10.07 7.28 18.61
C TYR A 138 11.47 6.90 18.12
N THR A 139 12.19 6.15 18.94
CA THR A 139 13.47 5.55 18.56
C THR A 139 13.26 4.10 18.14
N LEU A 140 14.09 3.62 17.21
CA LEU A 140 14.05 2.23 16.78
C LEU A 140 14.23 1.27 17.97
N ALA A 141 15.14 1.63 18.89
CA ALA A 141 15.40 0.83 20.10
C ALA A 141 14.17 0.72 21.02
N ALA A 142 13.38 1.78 21.17
CA ALA A 142 12.17 1.76 21.99
C ALA A 142 11.08 0.86 21.38
N ILE A 143 10.87 0.96 20.06
CA ILE A 143 9.93 0.10 19.33
C ILE A 143 10.39 -1.36 19.42
N GLN A 144 11.67 -1.64 19.16
CA GLN A 144 12.24 -2.98 19.25
C GLN A 144 12.06 -3.59 20.64
N ALA A 145 12.40 -2.85 21.69
CA ALA A 145 12.28 -3.32 23.07
C ALA A 145 10.83 -3.68 23.43
N ALA A 146 9.86 -2.86 23.01
CA ALA A 146 8.44 -3.12 23.25
C ALA A 146 7.97 -4.41 22.57
N LEU A 147 8.35 -4.64 21.31
CA LEU A 147 7.94 -5.84 20.56
C LEU A 147 8.66 -7.10 21.08
N THR A 148 9.96 -7.02 21.32
CA THR A 148 10.77 -8.16 21.79
C THR A 148 10.37 -8.62 23.19
N ALA A 149 9.91 -7.72 24.06
CA ALA A 149 9.40 -8.09 25.39
C ALA A 149 8.23 -9.07 25.34
N HIS A 150 7.45 -9.06 24.26
CA HIS A 150 6.30 -9.95 24.07
C HIS A 150 6.58 -11.10 23.08
N HIS A 151 7.30 -10.82 21.99
CA HIS A 151 7.63 -11.84 20.99
C HIS A 151 8.77 -12.78 21.43
N GLY A 152 9.64 -12.33 22.35
CA GLY A 152 10.82 -13.05 22.83
C GLY A 152 12.05 -12.90 21.94
N HIS A 153 11.88 -12.40 20.71
CA HIS A 153 12.95 -12.21 19.72
C HIS A 153 12.86 -10.85 19.05
N ASN A 154 13.91 -10.47 18.31
CA ASN A 154 13.88 -9.26 17.51
C ASN A 154 12.85 -9.34 16.37
N VAL A 155 12.43 -8.18 15.88
CA VAL A 155 11.39 -8.00 14.86
C VAL A 155 11.97 -7.06 13.81
N ILE A 156 11.80 -7.34 12.52
CA ILE A 156 12.23 -6.36 11.51
C ILE A 156 11.20 -5.23 11.50
N ILE A 157 11.65 -4.01 11.79
CA ILE A 157 10.82 -2.81 11.85
C ILE A 157 11.14 -1.96 10.63
N ASN A 158 10.19 -1.79 9.73
CA ASN A 158 10.40 -1.00 8.52
C ASN A 158 9.64 0.30 8.55
N CYS A 159 10.28 1.31 7.98
CA CYS A 159 9.71 2.61 7.74
C CYS A 159 9.66 2.88 6.25
N ASN A 160 8.65 3.65 5.85
CA ASN A 160 8.63 4.22 4.52
C ASN A 160 9.70 5.32 4.37
N SER A 161 9.83 5.87 3.17
CA SER A 161 10.82 6.91 2.84
C SER A 161 10.69 8.20 3.67
N ASN A 162 9.55 8.44 4.33
CA ASN A 162 9.31 9.60 5.19
C ASN A 162 9.69 9.37 6.67
N GLY A 163 10.24 8.19 6.99
CA GLY A 163 10.56 7.78 8.35
C GLY A 163 9.31 7.44 9.17
N GLU A 164 8.22 7.06 8.51
CA GLU A 164 6.98 6.63 9.17
C GLU A 164 7.00 5.11 9.32
N LEU A 165 6.68 4.63 10.53
CA LEU A 165 6.53 3.21 10.82
C LEU A 165 5.49 2.61 9.88
N ASP A 166 5.92 1.61 9.11
CA ASP A 166 5.16 1.04 8.02
C ASP A 166 4.91 -0.45 8.27
N GLU A 167 5.95 -1.26 8.44
CA GLU A 167 5.82 -2.73 8.53
C GLU A 167 6.54 -3.31 9.76
N LEU A 168 6.05 -4.47 10.23
CA LEU A 168 6.64 -5.25 11.32
C LEU A 168 6.70 -6.73 10.90
N TRP A 169 7.90 -7.30 10.80
CA TRP A 169 8.09 -8.66 10.31
C TRP A 169 8.54 -9.57 11.46
N TYR A 170 7.69 -10.54 11.79
CA TYR A 170 7.92 -11.53 12.84
C TYR A 170 8.37 -12.85 12.22
N GLN A 171 9.56 -13.32 12.57
CA GLN A 171 10.11 -14.54 11.99
C GLN A 171 9.86 -15.76 12.87
N TYR A 172 9.61 -16.88 12.20
CA TYR A 172 9.33 -18.16 12.84
C TYR A 172 10.03 -19.29 12.10
N ASN A 173 10.52 -20.27 12.87
CA ASN A 173 10.72 -21.61 12.36
C ASN A 173 9.45 -22.44 12.54
N VAL A 174 9.12 -23.29 11.57
CA VAL A 174 7.96 -24.18 11.65
C VAL A 174 8.42 -25.60 11.92
N ARG A 175 7.92 -26.19 13.01
CA ARG A 175 8.06 -27.63 13.28
C ARG A 175 6.79 -28.35 12.84
N GLY A 176 6.91 -29.19 11.81
CA GLY A 176 5.79 -29.84 11.15
C GLY A 176 5.36 -29.08 9.90
N SER A 177 4.10 -29.22 9.51
CA SER A 177 3.54 -28.54 8.34
C SER A 177 3.06 -27.13 8.68
N VAL A 178 2.89 -26.24 7.70
CA VAL A 178 2.34 -24.90 7.97
C VAL A 178 0.92 -24.96 8.51
N GLN A 179 0.09 -25.89 8.02
CA GLN A 179 -1.31 -26.04 8.43
C GLN A 179 -1.45 -26.33 9.93
N THR A 180 -0.68 -27.30 10.45
CA THR A 180 -0.88 -27.86 11.80
C THR A 180 0.33 -27.77 12.72
N GLY A 181 1.49 -27.40 12.18
CA GLY A 181 2.75 -27.36 12.88
C GLY A 181 2.83 -26.26 13.94
N THR A 182 3.93 -26.29 14.68
CA THR A 182 4.22 -25.31 15.72
C THR A 182 5.16 -24.24 15.17
N PHE A 183 4.74 -22.98 15.27
CA PHE A 183 5.55 -21.83 14.87
C PHE A 183 6.35 -21.38 16.09
N THR A 184 7.67 -21.41 15.99
CA THR A 184 8.60 -21.04 17.05
C THR A 184 9.26 -19.72 16.67
N PRO A 185 9.04 -18.63 17.44
CA PRO A 185 9.72 -17.35 17.22
C PRO A 185 11.23 -17.51 17.12
N VAL A 186 11.86 -16.71 16.25
CA VAL A 186 13.32 -16.67 16.09
C VAL A 186 13.79 -15.24 15.83
N ASP A 187 15.08 -14.99 16.06
CA ASP A 187 15.69 -13.74 15.63
C ASP A 187 15.71 -13.65 14.10
N PRO A 188 15.51 -12.44 13.54
CA PRO A 188 15.37 -12.28 12.12
C PRO A 188 16.69 -12.51 11.37
N VAL A 189 16.59 -13.20 10.25
CA VAL A 189 17.65 -13.31 9.23
C VAL A 189 17.31 -12.42 8.02
N GLY A 190 18.33 -12.10 7.22
CA GLY A 190 18.17 -11.30 6.01
C GLY A 190 18.32 -9.79 6.22
N SER A 191 17.43 -9.01 5.62
CA SER A 191 17.56 -7.55 5.56
C SER A 191 17.37 -6.88 6.91
N ALA A 192 18.18 -5.84 7.16
CA ALA A 192 18.05 -5.01 8.35
C ALA A 192 16.82 -4.06 8.26
N SER A 193 16.41 -3.53 9.41
CA SER A 193 15.40 -2.47 9.53
C SER A 193 15.68 -1.32 8.56
N THR A 194 14.62 -0.84 7.88
CA THR A 194 14.70 0.38 7.04
C THR A 194 14.47 1.67 7.83
N CYS A 195 14.15 1.58 9.12
CA CYS A 195 13.85 2.75 9.94
C CYS A 195 15.11 3.52 10.38
N PRO A 196 15.03 4.85 10.53
CA PRO A 196 16.08 5.62 11.19
C PRO A 196 16.18 5.26 12.67
N LYS A 197 17.36 5.45 13.28
CA LYS A 197 17.57 5.16 14.72
C LYS A 197 16.64 5.99 15.64
N THR A 198 16.29 7.19 15.22
CA THR A 198 15.49 8.15 15.98
C THR A 198 14.55 8.91 15.04
N GLY A 199 13.49 9.52 15.59
CA GLY A 199 12.60 10.37 14.81
C GLY A 199 11.55 9.58 14.01
N ILE A 200 11.35 8.29 14.33
CA ILE A 200 10.34 7.45 13.69
C ILE A 200 8.96 8.01 14.00
N LYS A 201 8.18 8.30 12.96
CA LYS A 201 6.80 8.76 13.11
C LYS A 201 5.89 7.55 13.15
N TYR A 202 5.02 7.49 14.15
CA TYR A 202 3.92 6.52 14.16
C TYR A 202 2.62 7.31 14.03
N LEU A 203 2.09 7.44 12.82
CA LEU A 203 1.00 8.38 12.55
C LEU A 203 -0.39 7.80 12.84
N PRO A 204 -1.34 8.60 13.34
CA PRO A 204 -2.73 8.19 13.46
C PRO A 204 -3.33 7.84 12.11
N LYS A 205 -4.26 6.89 12.14
CA LYS A 205 -5.01 6.40 11.00
C LYS A 205 -6.03 7.47 10.64
N SER A 206 -6.14 7.85 9.36
CA SER A 206 -7.15 8.81 8.91
C SER A 206 -8.54 8.19 9.07
N GLY A 207 -9.25 8.58 10.13
CA GLY A 207 -10.57 8.03 10.48
C GLY A 207 -11.14 8.45 11.85
N THR A 208 -10.35 8.94 12.80
CA THR A 208 -10.88 9.34 14.13
C THR A 208 -10.30 10.66 14.65
N GLY A 209 -11.21 11.54 15.06
CA GLY A 209 -10.91 12.71 15.88
C GLY A 209 -10.42 12.26 17.25
N THR A 210 -9.33 12.86 17.70
CA THR A 210 -8.69 12.55 18.98
C THR A 210 -9.63 12.85 20.14
N ALA A 211 -9.97 11.83 20.93
CA ALA A 211 -10.42 12.01 22.30
C ALA A 211 -9.20 12.41 23.15
N THR A 212 -9.09 13.71 23.44
CA THR A 212 -8.09 14.28 24.33
C THR A 212 -8.44 13.94 25.78
N THR A 213 -7.64 13.11 26.44
CA THR A 213 -7.59 13.07 27.91
C THR A 213 -6.59 14.13 28.38
N THR A 214 -7.12 15.11 29.10
CA THR A 214 -6.40 16.26 29.64
C THR A 214 -5.72 15.92 30.97
N SER A 215 -4.55 16.49 31.21
CA SER A 215 -4.15 16.92 32.56
C SER A 215 -3.40 18.26 32.49
N LYS A 216 -3.78 19.12 33.44
CA LYS A 216 -3.63 20.59 33.56
C LYS A 216 -2.17 21.06 33.61
N THR A 217 -1.81 22.27 33.14
CA THR A 217 -2.02 23.55 33.87
C THR A 217 -1.78 24.78 32.98
N ALA A 218 -2.58 25.83 33.26
CA ALA A 218 -2.69 27.23 32.80
C ALA A 218 -1.46 27.87 32.10
N SER A 219 -1.60 28.82 31.16
CA SER A 219 -2.41 30.04 31.30
C SER A 219 -2.62 30.84 29.99
N ALA A 220 -3.69 31.65 30.01
CA ALA A 220 -4.00 32.87 29.24
C ALA A 220 -4.54 32.81 27.79
N THR A 221 -5.88 32.96 27.70
CA THR A 221 -6.69 33.97 26.96
C THR A 221 -6.18 34.44 25.59
N SER A 222 -6.92 34.33 24.47
CA SER A 222 -8.19 35.02 24.18
C SER A 222 -8.94 34.46 22.94
N THR A 223 -10.26 34.31 23.08
CA THR A 223 -11.37 34.61 22.13
C THR A 223 -11.10 34.40 20.62
N SER A 224 -11.76 33.49 19.92
CA SER A 224 -13.05 33.78 19.27
C SER A 224 -13.59 32.53 18.54
N THR A 225 -14.84 32.20 18.88
CA THR A 225 -15.92 31.55 18.10
C THR A 225 -15.63 30.63 16.91
N LYS A 226 -16.17 29.41 17.04
CA LYS A 226 -16.28 28.30 16.10
C LYS A 226 -17.59 28.40 15.29
N SER A 227 -17.54 28.19 13.98
CA SER A 227 -18.62 27.54 13.21
C SER A 227 -18.01 26.87 11.97
N THR A 228 -17.90 25.53 11.96
CA THR A 228 -18.65 24.57 11.11
C THR A 228 -18.17 24.48 9.65
N GLY A 229 -17.86 23.25 9.23
CA GLY A 229 -16.96 22.91 8.10
C GLY A 229 -17.53 23.04 6.68
N ALA A 230 -16.67 22.77 5.69
CA ALA A 230 -17.01 22.34 4.33
C ALA A 230 -15.76 21.81 3.59
N ALA A 231 -16.01 20.93 2.62
CA ALA A 231 -15.05 20.19 1.78
C ALA A 231 -14.01 21.07 1.05
N SER A 232 -12.83 20.50 0.76
CA SER A 232 -11.81 21.16 -0.07
C SER A 232 -11.99 20.77 -1.54
N THR A 233 -12.44 21.74 -2.33
CA THR A 233 -12.46 21.76 -3.80
C THR A 233 -11.29 22.61 -4.30
N THR A 234 -10.34 22.03 -5.02
CA THR A 234 -9.33 22.80 -5.77
C THR A 234 -9.98 23.39 -7.03
N PRO A 235 -9.85 24.69 -7.35
CA PRO A 235 -10.42 25.27 -8.56
C PRO A 235 -9.71 24.79 -9.85
N PRO A 236 -10.39 24.82 -11.03
CA PRO A 236 -9.72 24.73 -12.34
C PRO A 236 -8.66 25.82 -12.48
N GLY A 237 -7.44 25.47 -12.87
CA GLY A 237 -6.33 26.41 -12.89
C GLY A 237 -4.98 25.79 -13.22
N VAL A 238 -3.92 26.60 -13.26
CA VAL A 238 -2.56 26.15 -13.56
C VAL A 238 -2.00 25.34 -12.40
N LEU A 239 -1.58 24.10 -12.69
CA LEU A 239 -0.88 23.28 -11.70
C LEU A 239 0.52 23.83 -11.44
N SER A 240 0.93 23.80 -10.17
CA SER A 240 2.26 24.19 -9.72
C SER A 240 2.74 23.24 -8.64
N GLY A 241 4.04 22.99 -8.61
CA GLY A 241 4.67 22.15 -7.60
C GLY A 241 4.67 20.67 -7.99
N LYS A 242 4.81 19.81 -6.99
CA LYS A 242 4.99 18.37 -7.21
C LYS A 242 3.67 17.62 -7.11
N GLY A 243 3.57 16.50 -7.81
CA GLY A 243 2.41 15.63 -7.75
C GLY A 243 2.60 14.36 -8.56
N TYR A 244 1.54 13.57 -8.60
CA TYR A 244 1.46 12.28 -9.24
C TYR A 244 0.39 12.30 -10.32
N LEU A 245 0.63 11.57 -11.41
CA LEU A 245 -0.30 11.46 -12.53
C LEU A 245 -0.89 10.05 -12.55
N TYR A 246 -2.20 9.95 -12.35
CA TYR A 246 -2.98 8.71 -12.40
C TYR A 246 -3.77 8.64 -13.69
N VAL A 247 -4.06 7.42 -14.15
CA VAL A 247 -4.84 7.22 -15.37
C VAL A 247 -6.27 6.84 -15.00
N ASP A 248 -7.24 7.59 -15.51
CA ASP A 248 -8.64 7.24 -15.45
C ASP A 248 -9.07 6.68 -16.82
N THR A 249 -9.76 5.54 -16.83
CA THR A 249 -10.41 4.99 -18.03
C THR A 249 -11.93 5.14 -17.88
N SER A 250 -12.68 4.88 -18.96
CA SER A 250 -14.15 4.96 -18.91
C SER A 250 -14.79 4.00 -17.90
N SER A 251 -14.08 2.94 -17.49
CA SER A 251 -14.57 1.93 -16.54
C SER A 251 -13.98 2.08 -15.14
N THR A 252 -12.85 2.76 -14.97
CA THR A 252 -12.04 2.71 -13.74
C THR A 252 -11.32 4.03 -13.50
N THR A 253 -11.49 4.62 -12.32
CA THR A 253 -10.66 5.75 -11.86
C THR A 253 -9.35 5.24 -11.28
N SER A 254 -8.23 5.90 -11.57
CA SER A 254 -6.89 5.53 -11.12
C SER A 254 -6.50 4.09 -11.50
N ASP A 255 -6.81 3.68 -12.73
CA ASP A 255 -6.46 2.42 -13.38
C ASP A 255 -4.96 2.33 -13.71
N GLY A 256 -4.10 2.61 -12.74
CA GLY A 256 -2.65 2.76 -12.89
C GLY A 256 -2.19 4.21 -12.89
N PHE A 257 -0.92 4.41 -13.22
CA PHE A 257 -0.25 5.70 -13.07
C PHE A 257 0.87 5.88 -14.11
N LEU A 258 1.32 7.12 -14.28
CA LEU A 258 2.48 7.41 -15.11
C LEU A 258 3.78 7.18 -14.33
N ILE A 259 4.70 6.45 -14.95
CA ILE A 259 6.09 6.27 -14.48
C ILE A 259 7.01 7.33 -15.10
N SER A 260 8.26 7.44 -14.64
CA SER A 260 9.11 8.62 -14.94
C SER A 260 9.35 8.89 -16.43
N SER A 261 9.15 7.91 -17.32
CA SER A 261 9.21 8.07 -18.78
C SER A 261 7.97 8.72 -19.39
N GLY A 262 6.88 8.94 -18.64
CA GLY A 262 5.58 9.36 -19.16
C GLY A 262 4.67 8.21 -19.60
N ALA A 263 5.13 6.96 -19.49
CA ALA A 263 4.34 5.78 -19.84
C ALA A 263 3.36 5.39 -18.72
N TRP A 264 2.22 4.81 -19.12
CA TRP A 264 1.22 4.23 -18.23
C TRP A 264 1.66 2.86 -17.73
N TYR A 265 1.57 2.63 -16.42
CA TYR A 265 1.91 1.37 -15.78
C TYR A 265 0.82 0.93 -14.81
N ARG A 266 0.57 -0.39 -14.76
CA ARG A 266 -0.53 -0.99 -13.98
C ARG A 266 -0.09 -2.13 -13.06
N ALA A 267 1.17 -2.56 -13.12
CA ALA A 267 1.67 -3.75 -12.43
C ALA A 267 1.93 -3.57 -10.92
N GLY A 268 1.35 -2.54 -10.30
CA GLY A 268 1.75 -2.06 -8.98
C GLY A 268 3.07 -1.29 -9.00
N GLY A 269 3.35 -0.53 -7.95
CA GLY A 269 4.53 0.34 -7.83
C GLY A 269 4.17 1.77 -7.43
N THR A 270 5.18 2.64 -7.35
CA THR A 270 4.97 4.05 -6.99
C THR A 270 4.87 4.90 -8.26
N PRO A 271 3.84 5.77 -8.39
CA PRO A 271 3.81 6.77 -9.43
C PRO A 271 5.07 7.62 -9.43
N ALA A 272 5.54 8.01 -10.61
CA ALA A 272 6.63 8.96 -10.65
C ALA A 272 6.18 10.31 -10.12
N THR A 273 7.07 10.99 -9.39
CA THR A 273 6.86 12.39 -9.06
C THR A 273 7.09 13.24 -10.29
N TYR A 274 6.08 14.04 -10.61
CA TYR A 274 6.12 15.08 -11.62
C TYR A 274 6.19 16.44 -10.95
N THR A 275 6.88 17.38 -11.60
CA THR A 275 6.87 18.79 -11.23
C THR A 275 6.14 19.57 -12.31
N ALA A 276 5.03 20.21 -11.93
CA ALA A 276 4.32 21.19 -12.74
C ALA A 276 4.96 22.56 -12.53
N ASN A 277 5.45 23.17 -13.62
CA ASN A 277 6.06 24.49 -13.61
C ASN A 277 5.16 25.44 -14.41
N PRO A 278 4.46 26.38 -13.76
CA PRO A 278 3.61 27.37 -14.42
C PRO A 278 4.35 28.11 -15.53
N ASN A 279 3.71 28.24 -16.69
CA ASN A 279 4.20 29.07 -17.76
C ASN A 279 3.83 30.54 -17.52
N SER A 280 4.50 31.46 -18.23
CA SER A 280 4.27 32.90 -18.08
C SER A 280 2.89 33.37 -18.54
N ASP A 281 2.12 32.52 -19.23
CA ASP A 281 0.77 32.83 -19.70
C ASP A 281 -0.31 32.75 -18.60
N GLY A 282 0.04 32.23 -17.41
CA GLY A 282 -0.88 32.08 -16.29
C GLY A 282 -2.05 31.12 -16.53
N THR A 283 -2.02 30.34 -17.61
CA THR A 283 -3.09 29.39 -18.00
C THR A 283 -2.58 27.99 -18.35
N THR A 284 -1.27 27.83 -18.57
CA THR A 284 -0.63 26.54 -18.84
C THR A 284 0.59 26.30 -17.94
N PHE A 285 1.09 25.06 -17.93
CA PHE A 285 2.31 24.66 -17.24
C PHE A 285 3.08 23.61 -18.05
N SER A 286 4.37 23.49 -17.76
CA SER A 286 5.20 22.39 -18.26
C SER A 286 5.35 21.30 -17.19
N LEU A 287 5.49 20.06 -17.62
CA LEU A 287 5.75 18.92 -16.75
C LEU A 287 7.19 18.44 -16.88
N SER A 288 7.79 18.03 -15.75
CA SER A 288 9.07 17.31 -15.72
C SER A 288 9.03 16.17 -14.71
N SER A 289 9.84 15.15 -14.94
CA SER A 289 10.06 14.01 -14.04
C SER A 289 11.56 13.86 -13.72
N SER A 290 11.93 12.85 -12.95
CA SER A 290 13.33 12.48 -12.74
C SER A 290 14.08 12.09 -14.02
N LYS A 291 13.38 11.82 -15.13
CA LYS A 291 14.00 11.51 -16.44
C LYS A 291 14.21 12.74 -17.32
N GLY A 292 13.58 13.88 -17.00
CA GLY A 292 13.72 15.12 -17.77
C GLY A 292 12.38 15.80 -18.03
N LYS A 293 12.38 16.70 -19.02
CA LYS A 293 11.17 17.41 -19.46
C LYS A 293 10.18 16.44 -20.11
N CYS A 294 8.90 16.72 -19.98
CA CYS A 294 7.83 15.96 -20.63
C CYS A 294 7.29 16.73 -21.85
N ALA A 295 7.07 16.03 -22.95
CA ALA A 295 6.48 16.58 -24.15
C ALA A 295 5.60 15.56 -24.88
N ILE A 296 4.64 16.08 -25.64
CA ILE A 296 3.97 15.36 -26.72
C ILE A 296 4.90 15.42 -27.93
N LEU A 297 5.39 14.27 -28.37
CA LEU A 297 6.31 14.12 -29.49
C LEU A 297 5.57 14.23 -30.85
N SER A 298 6.32 14.24 -31.94
CA SER A 298 5.76 14.38 -33.30
C SER A 298 4.84 13.23 -33.72
N ASP A 299 5.00 12.06 -33.11
CA ASP A 299 4.12 10.89 -33.29
C ASP A 299 2.90 10.92 -32.35
N SER A 300 2.65 12.05 -31.68
CA SER A 300 1.60 12.26 -30.69
C SER A 300 1.78 11.50 -29.37
N SER A 301 2.93 10.85 -29.14
CA SER A 301 3.19 10.15 -27.87
C SER A 301 3.64 11.10 -26.76
N LEU A 302 3.19 10.86 -25.53
CA LEU A 302 3.71 11.51 -24.34
C LEU A 302 5.01 10.84 -23.92
N SER A 303 6.08 11.63 -23.80
CA SER A 303 7.38 11.15 -23.32
C SER A 303 8.06 12.14 -22.39
N CYS A 304 8.72 11.62 -21.36
CA CYS A 304 9.55 12.37 -20.42
C CYS A 304 10.98 11.81 -20.44
N GLY A 305 11.95 12.65 -20.77
CA GLY A 305 13.32 12.18 -20.95
C GLY A 305 14.33 13.31 -21.17
N THR A 306 15.62 12.95 -21.11
CA THR A 306 16.72 13.88 -21.38
C THR A 306 16.80 14.28 -22.86
N SER A 307 16.23 13.46 -23.75
CA SER A 307 16.06 13.76 -25.18
C SER A 307 15.02 14.84 -25.46
N VAL A 308 14.18 15.19 -24.48
CA VAL A 308 13.16 16.25 -24.62
C VAL A 308 13.79 17.60 -24.31
N SER A 309 14.15 18.34 -25.37
CA SER A 309 14.77 19.68 -25.25
C SER A 309 13.75 20.77 -24.87
N THR A 310 12.54 20.69 -25.44
CA THR A 310 11.43 21.63 -25.24
C THR A 310 10.25 20.89 -24.63
N ALA A 311 9.78 21.34 -23.46
CA ALA A 311 8.60 20.77 -22.81
C ALA A 311 7.33 21.22 -23.52
N SER A 312 6.31 20.35 -23.55
CA SER A 312 4.97 20.76 -23.99
C SER A 312 4.24 21.56 -22.91
N SER A 313 3.33 22.43 -23.33
CA SER A 313 2.42 23.16 -22.46
C SER A 313 1.13 22.37 -22.25
N PHE A 314 0.83 22.05 -21.00
CA PHE A 314 -0.40 21.40 -20.56
C PHE A 314 -1.26 22.38 -19.77
N ALA A 315 -2.56 22.12 -19.68
CA ALA A 315 -3.47 22.82 -18.79
C ALA A 315 -4.19 21.82 -17.88
N TYR A 316 -5.05 22.29 -16.98
CA TYR A 316 -5.77 21.45 -16.03
C TYR A 316 -7.19 21.98 -15.84
N ASP A 317 -8.18 21.10 -16.01
CA ASP A 317 -9.60 21.48 -15.99
C ASP A 317 -10.24 21.43 -14.59
N GLY A 318 -9.44 21.15 -13.55
CA GLY A 318 -9.89 20.95 -12.19
C GLY A 318 -9.98 19.48 -11.78
N THR A 319 -9.90 18.55 -12.74
CA THR A 319 -9.86 17.10 -12.49
C THR A 319 -8.74 16.42 -13.28
N HIS A 320 -8.63 16.74 -14.57
CA HIS A 320 -7.73 16.09 -15.52
C HIS A 320 -6.75 17.06 -16.17
N LEU A 321 -5.57 16.53 -16.49
CA LEU A 321 -4.60 17.15 -17.38
C LEU A 321 -5.26 17.35 -18.76
N THR A 322 -5.05 18.50 -19.37
CA THR A 322 -5.49 18.76 -20.74
C THR A 322 -4.32 19.14 -21.63
N PHE A 323 -4.39 18.74 -22.89
CA PHE A 323 -3.46 19.15 -23.94
C PHE A 323 -4.26 19.72 -25.11
N GLN A 324 -3.92 20.95 -25.52
CA GLN A 324 -4.67 21.71 -26.54
C GLN A 324 -6.19 21.78 -26.27
N GLY A 325 -6.58 21.87 -24.99
CA GLY A 325 -7.98 21.98 -24.57
C GLY A 325 -8.75 20.66 -24.47
N SER A 326 -8.12 19.52 -24.74
CA SER A 326 -8.72 18.19 -24.57
C SER A 326 -8.16 17.49 -23.33
N ALA A 327 -9.04 16.96 -22.47
CA ALA A 327 -8.67 16.04 -21.37
C ALA A 327 -8.47 14.59 -21.84
N GLN A 328 -8.79 14.30 -23.10
CA GLN A 328 -8.82 12.94 -23.63
C GLN A 328 -7.49 12.54 -24.26
N PHE A 329 -6.91 11.48 -23.72
CA PHE A 329 -5.71 10.79 -24.18
C PHE A 329 -6.06 9.35 -24.57
N TYR A 330 -5.08 8.62 -25.10
CA TYR A 330 -5.28 7.28 -25.62
C TYR A 330 -4.08 6.35 -25.37
N ALA A 331 -4.33 5.04 -25.44
CA ALA A 331 -3.31 4.00 -25.51
C ALA A 331 -3.71 2.92 -26.51
N SER A 332 -2.75 2.19 -27.07
CA SER A 332 -3.02 1.10 -28.03
C SER A 332 -3.69 -0.11 -27.38
N ALA A 333 -3.44 -0.35 -26.09
CA ALA A 333 -4.08 -1.37 -25.27
C ALA A 333 -3.93 -1.00 -23.78
N VAL A 334 -4.72 -1.64 -22.91
CA VAL A 334 -4.55 -1.54 -21.46
C VAL A 334 -3.30 -2.34 -21.07
N PRO A 335 -2.29 -1.74 -20.40
CA PRO A 335 -1.09 -2.45 -19.98
C PRO A 335 -1.41 -3.59 -19.01
N THR A 336 -0.76 -4.74 -19.17
CA THR A 336 -0.92 -5.92 -18.30
C THR A 336 0.44 -6.46 -17.88
N GLY A 337 0.49 -7.09 -16.71
CA GLY A 337 1.75 -7.48 -16.08
C GLY A 337 2.73 -6.30 -16.05
N GLN A 338 4.01 -6.55 -16.34
CA GLN A 338 5.07 -5.53 -16.34
C GLN A 338 5.13 -4.67 -17.61
N THR A 339 4.12 -4.72 -18.49
CA THR A 339 4.12 -3.97 -19.75
C THR A 339 3.87 -2.48 -19.47
N GLN A 340 4.58 -1.60 -20.19
CA GLN A 340 4.36 -0.15 -20.15
C GLN A 340 3.51 0.27 -21.35
N GLY A 341 2.45 1.04 -21.11
CA GLY A 341 1.60 1.62 -22.14
C GLY A 341 2.07 3.00 -22.57
N THR A 342 2.31 3.21 -23.85
CA THR A 342 2.52 4.57 -24.38
C THR A 342 1.20 5.33 -24.40
N ILE A 343 1.22 6.56 -23.90
CA ILE A 343 0.08 7.48 -23.93
C ILE A 343 0.18 8.35 -25.18
N PHE A 344 -0.94 8.55 -25.88
CA PHE A 344 -1.04 9.35 -27.10
C PHE A 344 -2.12 10.44 -26.98
N THR A 345 -1.96 11.52 -27.73
CA THR A 345 -3.01 12.55 -27.92
C THR A 345 -3.84 12.31 -29.19
N SER A 346 -3.42 11.39 -30.05
CA SER A 346 -4.19 10.91 -31.20
C SER A 346 -5.00 9.66 -30.85
N ALA A 347 -6.15 9.46 -31.49
CA ALA A 347 -7.06 8.38 -31.16
C ALA A 347 -6.41 6.99 -31.30
N GLN A 348 -6.58 6.14 -30.28
CA GLN A 348 -6.18 4.73 -30.26
C GLN A 348 -7.30 3.86 -29.68
N ALA A 349 -7.06 2.56 -29.52
CA ALA A 349 -8.08 1.60 -29.10
C ALA A 349 -8.61 1.83 -27.66
N VAL A 350 -7.81 2.40 -26.76
CA VAL A 350 -8.20 2.71 -25.38
C VAL A 350 -8.22 4.20 -25.20
N SER A 351 -9.34 4.74 -24.71
CA SER A 351 -9.47 6.14 -24.29
C SER A 351 -9.27 6.27 -22.79
N LEU A 352 -8.55 7.31 -22.38
CA LEU A 352 -8.21 7.58 -20.99
C LEU A 352 -8.09 9.09 -20.72
N ALA A 353 -8.16 9.46 -19.45
CA ALA A 353 -7.84 10.78 -18.93
C ALA A 353 -6.73 10.67 -17.89
N ILE A 354 -6.04 11.77 -17.58
CA ILE A 354 -4.91 11.76 -16.63
C ILE A 354 -5.24 12.67 -15.46
N ALA A 355 -5.46 12.10 -14.28
CA ALA A 355 -5.75 12.85 -13.06
C ALA A 355 -4.47 13.29 -12.36
N TRP A 356 -4.47 14.52 -11.83
CA TRP A 356 -3.37 15.04 -11.01
C TRP A 356 -3.68 14.89 -9.52
N ASN A 357 -2.70 14.41 -8.77
CA ASN A 357 -2.74 14.38 -7.31
C ASN A 357 -1.55 15.16 -6.76
N SER A 358 -1.78 16.31 -6.13
CA SER A 358 -0.72 17.16 -5.57
C SER A 358 0.01 16.46 -4.43
N GLN A 359 1.34 16.63 -4.37
CA GLN A 359 2.20 16.14 -3.28
C GLN A 359 2.16 17.07 -2.07
#